data_AF-A0A803TYD8-F1
#
_entry.id   AF-A0A803TYD8-F1
#
_cell.length_a   1.000
_cell.length_b   1.000
_cell.length_c   1.000
_cell.angle_alpha   90.00
_cell.angle_beta   90.00
_cell.angle_gamma   90.00
#
_symmetry.space_group_name_H-M   'P 1'
#
loop_
_entity.id
_entity.type
_entity.pdbx_description
1 polymer ?
#
loop_
_entity_poly.entity_id
_entity_poly.type
_entity_poly.pdbx_seq_one_letter_code
_entity_poly.pdbx_strand_id
1 'polypeptide(L)'
;MIPVVVKKYLEDHNFYIQYVDFLGDSAWLERFFFIKSKTAHKHTMEELLKKMQEFYNLEPTGTLDDKTVEIMKLPRCGMPDVSEYTTFEGSPKWKKNSLTYRIINTTSDLPQDKVESILAEAIKVWSDVTPLKFTKTTDTADIDIYFARDEHGDNYPFDGVGGTLAHAFAPGKGLAGDAHFDDDEYWTEDDEGTSLFIVAAHEFGHSLGLGHSKSHGALMYPTYSYKKQKNYKLPTDDVKGIQKLYGKKRS
;
A
#
# COMPACT_ATOMS: atom_id res chain seq x y z
N MET A 1 25.39 -1.20 1.26
CA MET A 1 25.98 -1.39 2.60
C MET A 1 25.00 -0.77 3.57
N ILE A 2 24.26 -1.60 4.30
CA ILE A 2 23.24 -1.13 5.25
C ILE A 2 23.98 -0.47 6.43
N PRO A 3 23.57 0.74 6.88
CA PRO A 3 24.21 1.42 8.01
C PRO A 3 24.26 0.52 9.25
N VAL A 4 25.38 0.54 9.96
CA VAL A 4 25.67 -0.34 11.11
C VAL A 4 24.62 -0.22 12.24
N VAL A 5 23.93 0.92 12.33
CA VAL A 5 22.86 1.16 13.29
C VAL A 5 21.60 0.35 12.97
N VAL A 6 21.22 0.27 11.68
CA VAL A 6 20.08 -0.53 11.21
C VAL A 6 20.34 -2.03 11.41
N LYS A 7 21.59 -2.46 11.24
CA LYS A 7 21.96 -3.86 11.44
C LYS A 7 21.81 -4.31 12.90
N LYS A 8 22.16 -3.44 13.86
CA LYS A 8 21.98 -3.73 15.29
C LYS A 8 20.50 -3.70 15.72
N TYR A 9 19.70 -2.80 15.14
CA TYR A 9 18.25 -2.78 15.34
C TYR A 9 17.59 -4.06 14.81
N LEU A 10 18.00 -4.55 13.63
CA LEU A 10 17.50 -5.79 13.04
C LEU A 10 18.00 -7.07 13.76
N GLU A 11 19.20 -7.06 14.34
CA GLU A 11 19.75 -8.20 15.10
C GLU A 11 19.11 -8.35 16.49
N ASP A 12 18.76 -7.25 17.17
CA ASP A 12 18.13 -7.27 18.50
C ASP A 12 16.61 -7.57 18.44
N HIS A 13 15.96 -7.46 17.26
CA HIS A 13 14.52 -7.69 17.05
C HIS A 13 14.22 -9.00 16.31
N ASN A 14 14.93 -10.08 16.69
CA ASN A 14 14.70 -11.48 16.27
C ASN A 14 13.28 -12.02 16.61
N PHE A 15 12.36 -11.15 17.01
CA PHE A 15 10.92 -11.36 17.17
C PHE A 15 10.21 -11.58 15.82
N TYR A 16 10.78 -11.05 14.72
CA TYR A 16 10.22 -11.18 13.37
C TYR A 16 10.16 -12.63 12.86
N ILE A 17 11.11 -13.47 13.28
CA ILE A 17 11.11 -14.89 12.92
C ILE A 17 9.98 -15.64 13.66
N GLN A 18 9.58 -15.16 14.84
CA GLN A 18 8.46 -15.73 15.60
C GLN A 18 7.08 -15.26 15.13
N TYR A 19 6.97 -14.13 14.42
CA TYR A 19 5.66 -13.63 13.96
C TYR A 19 5.17 -14.32 12.68
N VAL A 20 6.09 -14.80 11.83
CA VAL A 20 5.76 -15.75 10.75
C VAL A 20 5.14 -17.04 11.34
N ASP A 21 5.51 -17.41 12.57
CA ASP A 21 4.97 -18.58 13.26
C ASP A 21 3.58 -18.37 13.90
N PHE A 22 3.08 -17.14 14.08
CA PHE A 22 1.83 -16.92 14.84
C PHE A 22 0.55 -16.95 13.99
N LEU A 23 0.62 -16.75 12.67
CA LEU A 23 -0.54 -16.85 11.76
C LEU A 23 -0.37 -17.87 10.61
N GLY A 24 0.85 -18.35 10.36
CA GLY A 24 1.15 -19.37 9.35
C GLY A 24 1.04 -18.85 7.91
N ASP A 25 1.88 -19.37 7.02
CA ASP A 25 1.95 -19.00 5.60
C ASP A 25 0.58 -19.03 4.89
N SER A 26 -0.35 -19.86 5.40
CA SER A 26 -1.74 -19.91 4.97
C SER A 26 -2.51 -18.62 5.21
N ALA A 27 -2.39 -17.98 6.38
CA ALA A 27 -3.10 -16.74 6.67
C ALA A 27 -2.58 -15.58 5.82
N TRP A 28 -1.28 -15.55 5.52
CA TRP A 28 -0.69 -14.55 4.62
C TRP A 28 -1.27 -14.69 3.20
N LEU A 29 -1.26 -15.91 2.66
CA LEU A 29 -1.82 -16.19 1.33
C LEU A 29 -3.32 -15.96 1.28
N GLU A 30 -4.03 -16.27 2.36
CA GLU A 30 -5.45 -15.98 2.47
C GLU A 30 -5.72 -14.46 2.53
N ARG A 31 -4.88 -13.68 3.22
CA ARG A 31 -5.03 -12.22 3.28
C ARG A 31 -4.81 -11.57 1.91
N PHE A 32 -3.76 -11.95 1.19
CA PHE A 32 -3.34 -11.23 -0.02
C PHE A 32 -3.81 -11.86 -1.34
N PHE A 33 -4.03 -13.17 -1.38
CA PHE A 33 -4.33 -13.91 -2.61
C PHE A 33 -5.68 -14.64 -2.60
N PHE A 34 -6.47 -14.54 -1.52
CA PHE A 34 -7.80 -15.13 -1.48
C PHE A 34 -8.82 -14.28 -2.24
N ILE A 35 -9.59 -14.95 -3.09
CA ILE A 35 -10.73 -14.36 -3.80
C ILE A 35 -12.00 -14.82 -3.10
N LYS A 36 -12.79 -13.90 -2.53
CA LYS A 36 -14.16 -14.20 -2.07
C LYS A 36 -15.05 -14.45 -3.29
N SER A 37 -14.99 -15.66 -3.84
CA SER A 37 -15.91 -16.12 -4.89
C SER A 37 -17.29 -16.47 -4.32
N LYS A 38 -18.36 -16.09 -5.03
CA LYS A 38 -19.74 -16.55 -4.75
C LYS A 38 -19.93 -18.06 -4.98
N THR A 39 -19.01 -18.71 -5.67
CA THR A 39 -18.95 -20.17 -5.81
C THR A 39 -17.82 -20.68 -4.93
N ALA A 40 -18.16 -21.49 -3.92
CA ALA A 40 -17.25 -21.99 -2.89
C ALA A 40 -16.25 -23.04 -3.43
N HIS A 41 -15.42 -22.67 -4.40
CA HIS A 41 -14.18 -23.40 -4.65
C HIS A 41 -13.08 -22.72 -3.83
N LYS A 42 -12.82 -23.29 -2.65
CA LYS A 42 -11.62 -22.98 -1.87
C LYS A 42 -10.42 -23.28 -2.77
N HIS A 43 -9.66 -22.25 -3.12
CA HIS A 43 -8.37 -22.46 -3.77
C HIS A 43 -7.49 -23.33 -2.87
N THR A 44 -6.77 -24.27 -3.47
CA THR A 44 -5.78 -25.03 -2.71
C THR A 44 -4.59 -24.13 -2.38
N MET A 45 -3.82 -24.47 -1.34
CA MET A 45 -2.60 -23.72 -1.00
C MET A 45 -1.60 -23.69 -2.16
N GLU A 46 -1.48 -24.79 -2.91
CA GLU A 46 -0.64 -24.86 -4.10
C GLU A 46 -1.10 -23.87 -5.19
N GLU A 47 -2.41 -23.73 -5.40
CA GLU A 47 -2.97 -22.76 -6.35
C GLU A 47 -2.71 -21.31 -5.92
N LEU A 48 -2.87 -21.00 -4.62
CA LEU A 48 -2.59 -19.67 -4.09
C LEU A 48 -1.10 -19.33 -4.22
N LEU A 49 -0.22 -20.28 -3.94
CA LEU A 49 1.23 -20.13 -4.12
C LEU A 49 1.59 -19.89 -5.58
N LYS A 50 1.03 -20.66 -6.52
CA LYS A 50 1.26 -20.43 -7.96
C LYS A 50 0.82 -19.03 -8.39
N LYS A 51 -0.36 -18.59 -7.94
CA LYS A 51 -0.85 -17.22 -8.24
C LYS A 51 0.07 -16.14 -7.66
N MET A 52 0.54 -16.34 -6.43
CA MET A 52 1.51 -15.43 -5.79
C MET A 52 2.80 -15.39 -6.60
N GLN A 53 3.38 -16.55 -6.90
CA GLN A 53 4.61 -16.65 -7.68
C GLN A 53 4.48 -15.99 -9.05
N GLU A 54 3.39 -16.25 -9.78
CA GLU A 54 3.09 -15.58 -11.06
C GLU A 54 2.96 -14.06 -10.92
N PHE A 55 2.36 -13.57 -9.82
CA PHE A 55 2.24 -12.14 -9.56
C PHE A 55 3.62 -11.50 -9.37
N TYR A 56 4.49 -12.15 -8.60
CA TYR A 56 5.85 -11.68 -8.33
C TYR A 56 6.86 -12.02 -9.44
N ASN A 57 6.41 -12.60 -10.57
CA ASN A 57 7.24 -13.10 -11.66
C ASN A 57 8.31 -14.12 -11.22
N LEU A 58 7.95 -14.96 -10.24
CA LEU A 58 8.68 -16.16 -9.86
C LEU A 58 8.23 -17.36 -10.71
N GLU A 59 9.01 -18.44 -10.70
CA GLU A 59 8.59 -19.71 -11.26
C GLU A 59 7.40 -20.27 -10.44
N PRO A 60 6.27 -20.64 -11.06
CA PRO A 60 5.07 -21.10 -10.35
C PRO A 60 5.19 -22.56 -9.89
N THR A 61 6.08 -22.79 -8.93
CA THR A 61 6.35 -24.11 -8.36
C THR A 61 5.16 -24.64 -7.54
N GLY A 62 4.34 -23.75 -6.96
CA GLY A 62 3.30 -24.10 -6.00
C GLY A 62 3.83 -24.57 -4.65
N THR A 63 5.11 -24.34 -4.39
CA THR A 63 5.79 -24.68 -3.14
C THR A 63 6.38 -23.44 -2.50
N LEU A 64 6.54 -23.48 -1.18
CA LEU A 64 7.15 -22.40 -0.41
C LEU A 64 8.68 -22.48 -0.51
N ASP A 65 9.22 -22.14 -1.67
CA ASP A 65 10.68 -22.07 -1.88
C ASP A 65 11.30 -20.81 -1.28
N ASP A 66 12.63 -20.79 -1.16
CA ASP A 66 13.37 -19.71 -0.49
C ASP A 66 13.03 -18.33 -1.06
N LYS A 67 12.86 -18.22 -2.39
CA LYS A 67 12.51 -16.95 -3.04
C LYS A 67 11.09 -16.51 -2.69
N THR A 68 10.15 -17.45 -2.61
CA THR A 68 8.78 -17.17 -2.21
C THR A 68 8.75 -16.65 -0.76
N VAL A 69 9.49 -17.29 0.15
CA VAL A 69 9.62 -16.86 1.55
C VAL A 69 10.28 -15.49 1.67
N GLU A 70 11.34 -15.23 0.91
CA GLU A 70 12.02 -13.93 0.90
C GLU A 70 11.05 -12.79 0.56
N ILE A 71 10.19 -12.99 -0.43
CA ILE A 71 9.17 -12.00 -0.80
C ILE A 71 8.11 -11.83 0.29
N MET A 72 7.61 -12.93 0.86
CA MET A 72 6.59 -12.87 1.92
C MET A 72 7.05 -12.12 3.17
N LYS A 73 8.38 -12.04 3.40
CA LYS A 73 9.00 -11.30 4.50
C LYS A 73 9.21 -9.81 4.21
N LEU A 74 9.04 -9.36 2.97
CA LEU A 74 9.21 -7.95 2.64
C LEU A 74 8.02 -7.14 3.17
N PRO A 75 8.28 -5.97 3.81
CA PRO A 75 7.22 -5.04 4.14
C PRO A 75 6.44 -4.63 2.89
N ARG A 76 5.12 -4.48 3.02
CA ARG A 76 4.21 -4.32 1.89
C ARG A 76 2.94 -3.55 2.25
N CYS A 77 2.17 -3.19 1.22
CA CYS A 77 0.80 -2.72 1.37
C CYS A 77 -0.13 -3.87 1.82
N GLY A 78 -1.08 -3.51 2.68
CA GLY A 78 -2.09 -4.39 3.28
C GLY A 78 -3.23 -4.80 2.36
N MET A 79 -3.30 -4.24 1.15
CA MET A 79 -4.35 -4.53 0.19
C MET A 79 -4.14 -5.89 -0.53
N PRO A 80 -5.22 -6.63 -0.87
CA PRO A 80 -5.09 -7.87 -1.63
C PRO A 80 -4.52 -7.70 -3.03
N ASP A 81 -3.69 -8.63 -3.48
CA ASP A 81 -3.02 -8.65 -4.79
C ASP A 81 -3.92 -9.19 -5.92
N VAL A 82 -4.96 -9.96 -5.56
CA VAL A 82 -5.84 -10.68 -6.51
C VAL A 82 -7.09 -9.93 -6.93
N SER A 83 -7.18 -8.61 -6.72
CA SER A 83 -8.12 -7.83 -7.51
C SER A 83 -7.61 -7.82 -8.95
N GLU A 84 -8.33 -8.48 -9.85
CA GLU A 84 -7.97 -8.58 -11.26
C GLU A 84 -7.45 -7.24 -11.80
N TYR A 85 -6.35 -7.33 -12.54
CA TYR A 85 -5.65 -6.20 -13.10
C TYR A 85 -6.55 -5.17 -13.75
N THR A 86 -6.20 -3.91 -13.52
CA THR A 86 -6.92 -2.71 -13.95
C THR A 86 -8.18 -2.49 -13.12
N THR A 87 -8.01 -1.71 -12.05
CA THR A 87 -9.06 -1.19 -11.17
C THR A 87 -9.74 -2.27 -10.32
N PHE A 88 -10.12 -1.98 -9.09
CA PHE A 88 -10.92 -2.94 -8.29
C PHE A 88 -12.13 -3.44 -9.11
N GLU A 89 -12.65 -4.62 -8.79
CA GLU A 89 -13.80 -5.20 -9.50
C GLU A 89 -14.93 -4.16 -9.70
N GLY A 90 -15.26 -3.86 -10.96
CA GLY A 90 -16.23 -2.80 -11.33
C GLY A 90 -15.64 -1.41 -11.63
N SER A 91 -14.32 -1.26 -11.63
CA SER A 91 -13.61 -0.01 -11.89
C SER A 91 -14.04 1.18 -11.04
N PRO A 92 -14.04 1.07 -9.70
CA PRO A 92 -14.43 2.17 -8.84
C PRO A 92 -13.48 3.33 -9.07
N LYS A 93 -14.08 4.45 -9.43
CA LYS A 93 -13.45 5.75 -9.60
C LYS A 93 -14.36 6.79 -8.99
N TRP A 94 -13.77 7.87 -8.52
CA TRP A 94 -14.56 9.04 -8.16
C TRP A 94 -15.29 9.57 -9.39
N LYS A 95 -16.58 9.88 -9.23
CA LYS A 95 -17.42 10.45 -10.30
C LYS A 95 -17.20 11.96 -10.48
N LYS A 96 -16.38 12.56 -9.63
CA LYS A 96 -16.01 13.98 -9.61
C LYS A 96 -14.50 14.11 -9.67
N ASN A 97 -14.04 15.28 -10.15
CA ASN A 97 -12.61 15.59 -10.23
C ASN A 97 -12.10 16.46 -9.08
N SER A 98 -12.99 17.11 -8.33
CA SER A 98 -12.62 17.86 -7.12
C SER A 98 -12.85 16.96 -5.92
N LEU A 99 -11.76 16.46 -5.35
CA LEU A 99 -11.75 15.60 -4.18
C LEU A 99 -11.29 16.40 -2.96
N THR A 100 -11.84 16.06 -1.79
CA THR A 100 -11.38 16.58 -0.51
C THR A 100 -10.64 15.50 0.26
N TYR A 101 -9.61 15.90 0.99
CA TYR A 101 -8.95 15.02 1.95
C TYR A 101 -8.86 15.69 3.31
N ARG A 102 -8.84 14.90 4.37
CA ARG A 102 -8.71 15.37 5.74
C ARG A 102 -7.70 14.50 6.49
N ILE A 103 -6.81 15.14 7.22
CA ILE A 103 -5.84 14.48 8.08
C ILE A 103 -6.45 14.46 9.49
N ILE A 104 -6.76 13.28 10.00
CA ILE A 104 -7.45 13.10 11.29
C ILE A 104 -6.45 13.22 12.45
N ASN A 105 -5.29 12.60 12.30
CA ASN A 105 -4.17 12.64 13.22
C ASN A 105 -2.84 12.49 12.43
N THR A 106 -1.72 12.61 13.14
CA THR A 106 -0.37 12.42 12.58
C THR A 106 0.44 11.54 13.51
N THR A 107 1.40 10.79 12.94
CA THR A 107 2.45 10.11 13.72
C THR A 107 3.29 11.09 14.56
N SER A 108 3.86 10.60 15.66
CA SER A 108 4.81 11.35 16.50
C SER A 108 6.26 11.31 15.99
N ASP A 109 6.56 10.46 15.00
CA ASP A 109 7.93 10.28 14.50
C ASP A 109 8.47 11.50 13.74
N LEU A 110 7.55 12.33 13.23
CA LEU A 110 7.84 13.53 12.46
C LEU A 110 7.03 14.72 13.02
N PRO A 111 7.54 15.96 12.91
CA PRO A 111 6.74 17.15 13.17
C PRO A 111 5.44 17.18 12.36
N GLN A 112 4.33 17.63 12.96
CA GLN A 112 3.02 17.62 12.31
C GLN A 112 3.03 18.35 10.95
N ASP A 113 3.63 19.53 10.87
CA ASP A 113 3.74 20.30 9.63
C ASP A 113 4.52 19.54 8.54
N LYS A 114 5.53 18.76 8.95
CA LYS A 114 6.28 17.89 8.06
C LYS A 114 5.40 16.74 7.53
N VAL A 115 4.67 16.04 8.40
CA VAL A 115 3.72 14.99 7.99
C VAL A 115 2.71 15.55 6.98
N GLU A 116 2.08 16.68 7.30
CA GLU A 116 1.11 17.32 6.41
C GLU A 116 1.71 17.70 5.05
N SER A 117 2.95 18.22 5.04
CA SER A 117 3.65 18.57 3.80
C SER A 117 3.95 17.33 2.94
N ILE A 118 4.37 16.23 3.56
CA ILE A 118 4.68 14.97 2.87
C ILE A 118 3.41 14.37 2.27
N LEU A 119 2.30 14.34 3.01
CA LEU A 119 1.02 13.84 2.51
C LEU A 119 0.51 14.71 1.35
N ALA A 120 0.66 16.03 1.42
CA ALA A 120 0.31 16.92 0.31
C ALA A 120 1.19 16.68 -0.93
N GLU A 121 2.50 16.46 -0.76
CA GLU A 121 3.41 16.08 -1.85
C GLU A 121 3.02 14.74 -2.48
N ALA A 122 2.68 13.74 -1.66
CA ALA A 122 2.25 12.42 -2.11
C ALA A 122 0.93 12.49 -2.90
N ILE A 123 -0.05 13.28 -2.48
CA ILE A 123 -1.26 13.53 -3.28
C ILE A 123 -0.93 14.24 -4.60
N LYS A 124 0.02 15.19 -4.55
CA LYS A 124 0.37 16.03 -5.70
C LYS A 124 0.84 15.19 -6.89
N VAL A 125 1.57 14.10 -6.68
CA VAL A 125 2.07 13.25 -7.79
C VAL A 125 0.94 12.77 -8.70
N TRP A 126 -0.24 12.47 -8.13
CA TRP A 126 -1.42 12.06 -8.87
C TRP A 126 -2.12 13.24 -9.56
N SER A 127 -2.22 14.39 -8.89
CA SER A 127 -2.78 15.62 -9.46
C SER A 127 -1.94 16.22 -10.59
N ASP A 128 -0.65 15.88 -10.66
CA ASP A 128 0.26 16.34 -11.70
C ASP A 128 0.00 15.64 -13.04
N VAL A 129 -0.56 14.43 -13.02
CA VAL A 129 -0.77 13.61 -14.22
C VAL A 129 -2.24 13.39 -14.58
N THR A 130 -3.17 13.86 -13.75
CA THR A 130 -4.63 13.72 -13.94
C THR A 130 -5.35 15.08 -13.93
N PRO A 131 -6.63 15.15 -14.34
CA PRO A 131 -7.48 16.32 -14.12
C PRO A 131 -7.95 16.52 -12.67
N LEU A 132 -7.57 15.64 -11.74
CA LEU A 132 -8.03 15.69 -10.36
C LEU A 132 -7.46 16.89 -9.63
N LYS A 133 -8.26 17.44 -8.71
CA LYS A 133 -7.92 18.53 -7.82
C LYS A 133 -8.21 18.08 -6.40
N PHE A 134 -7.27 18.33 -5.50
CA PHE A 134 -7.39 17.93 -4.10
C PHE A 134 -7.40 19.16 -3.22
N THR A 135 -8.31 19.19 -2.25
CA THR A 135 -8.43 20.28 -1.28
C THR A 135 -8.42 19.70 0.13
N LYS A 136 -7.49 20.16 0.97
CA LYS A 136 -7.50 19.82 2.40
C LYS A 136 -8.73 20.45 3.05
N THR A 137 -9.44 19.70 3.89
CA THR A 137 -10.58 20.19 4.67
C THR A 137 -10.52 19.70 6.12
N THR A 138 -11.26 20.35 7.00
CA THR A 138 -11.53 19.89 8.38
C THR A 138 -12.89 19.21 8.52
N ASP A 139 -13.80 19.44 7.55
CA ASP A 139 -15.11 18.80 7.48
C ASP A 139 -15.02 17.36 6.93
N THR A 140 -16.15 16.68 6.75
CA THR A 140 -16.19 15.37 6.08
C THR A 140 -15.49 15.43 4.71
N ALA A 141 -14.56 14.52 4.48
CA ALA A 141 -13.77 14.44 3.25
C ALA A 141 -14.16 13.23 2.38
N ASP A 142 -13.64 13.20 1.14
CA ASP A 142 -13.69 11.98 0.31
C ASP A 142 -12.62 10.96 0.71
N ILE A 143 -11.53 11.43 1.33
CA ILE A 143 -10.38 10.65 1.77
C ILE A 143 -10.00 11.13 3.18
N ASP A 144 -10.34 10.35 4.19
CA ASP A 144 -9.77 10.53 5.53
C ASP A 144 -8.41 9.81 5.60
N ILE A 145 -7.44 10.48 6.22
CA ILE A 145 -6.08 10.00 6.40
C ILE A 145 -5.79 9.92 7.90
N TYR A 146 -5.40 8.74 8.38
CA TYR A 146 -5.04 8.59 9.78
C TYR A 146 -4.00 7.51 10.04
N PHE A 147 -3.30 7.69 11.15
CA PHE A 147 -2.29 6.80 11.68
C PHE A 147 -2.93 5.98 12.81
N ALA A 148 -2.78 4.66 12.76
CA ALA A 148 -3.44 3.74 13.68
C ALA A 148 -2.56 2.56 14.01
N ARG A 149 -2.90 1.79 15.04
CA ARG A 149 -2.18 0.58 15.46
C ARG A 149 -3.16 -0.55 15.67
N ASP A 150 -2.70 -1.80 15.51
CA ASP A 150 -3.48 -3.01 15.73
C ASP A 150 -4.90 -2.92 15.11
N GLU A 151 -5.93 -3.37 15.81
CA GLU A 151 -7.33 -3.20 15.44
C GLU A 151 -7.77 -1.73 15.61
N HIS A 152 -8.19 -1.12 14.50
CA HIS A 152 -8.50 0.30 14.42
C HIS A 152 -9.88 0.61 13.79
N GLY A 153 -10.81 -0.36 13.79
CA GLY A 153 -12.23 -0.10 13.57
C GLY A 153 -12.72 -0.32 12.14
N ASP A 154 -11.88 -0.90 11.26
CA ASP A 154 -12.22 -1.24 9.88
C ASP A 154 -12.22 -2.76 9.60
N ASN A 155 -11.88 -3.59 10.59
CA ASN A 155 -11.68 -5.05 10.51
C ASN A 155 -10.44 -5.50 9.71
N TYR A 156 -9.48 -4.60 9.47
CA TYR A 156 -8.18 -4.90 8.86
C TYR A 156 -7.07 -4.48 9.84
N PRO A 157 -6.86 -5.20 10.94
CA PRO A 157 -5.85 -4.81 11.91
C PRO A 157 -4.45 -4.77 11.29
N PHE A 158 -3.66 -3.81 11.78
CA PHE A 158 -2.22 -3.78 11.54
C PHE A 158 -1.49 -4.84 12.36
N ASP A 159 -0.27 -5.17 11.95
CA ASP A 159 0.54 -6.28 12.48
C ASP A 159 1.76 -5.83 13.32
N GLY A 160 1.89 -4.51 13.55
CA GLY A 160 2.99 -3.92 14.29
C GLY A 160 4.15 -3.60 13.34
N VAL A 161 5.38 -3.56 13.88
CA VAL A 161 6.55 -3.19 13.07
C VAL A 161 6.72 -4.13 11.85
N GLY A 162 7.01 -3.55 10.68
CA GLY A 162 7.21 -4.22 9.40
C GLY A 162 5.92 -4.86 8.84
N GLY A 163 6.04 -5.71 7.82
CA GLY A 163 4.90 -6.52 7.39
C GLY A 163 3.90 -5.64 6.65
N THR A 164 2.79 -5.24 7.28
CA THR A 164 1.77 -4.38 6.69
C THR A 164 1.98 -2.92 7.04
N LEU A 165 2.59 -2.16 6.14
CA LEU A 165 2.94 -0.74 6.39
C LEU A 165 1.73 0.19 6.45
N ALA A 166 0.74 -0.08 5.60
CA ALA A 166 -0.42 0.78 5.37
C ALA A 166 -1.46 0.02 4.54
N HIS A 167 -2.70 0.54 4.51
CA HIS A 167 -3.69 0.15 3.51
C HIS A 167 -4.61 1.32 3.17
N ALA A 168 -5.31 1.21 2.03
CA ALA A 168 -6.30 2.18 1.62
C ALA A 168 -7.44 1.56 0.83
N PHE A 169 -8.61 2.18 0.89
CA PHE A 169 -9.81 1.64 0.29
C PHE A 169 -10.12 2.27 -1.07
N ALA A 170 -10.72 1.48 -1.95
CA ALA A 170 -11.22 1.95 -3.24
C ALA A 170 -12.21 3.12 -3.09
N PRO A 171 -12.37 3.98 -4.12
CA PRO A 171 -13.34 5.08 -4.12
C PRO A 171 -14.78 4.65 -3.77
N GLY A 172 -15.44 5.35 -2.84
CA GLY A 172 -16.83 5.02 -2.48
C GLY A 172 -17.47 5.91 -1.41
N LYS A 173 -18.22 5.28 -0.48
CA LYS A 173 -18.86 5.92 0.68
C LYS A 173 -18.37 5.26 1.97
N GLY A 174 -18.44 5.98 3.09
CA GLY A 174 -17.95 5.48 4.38
C GLY A 174 -16.43 5.41 4.36
N LEU A 175 -15.86 4.29 4.79
CA LEU A 175 -14.40 4.04 4.77
C LEU A 175 -13.79 4.03 3.37
N ALA A 176 -14.61 3.91 2.33
CA ALA A 176 -14.15 3.80 0.96
C ALA A 176 -13.53 5.13 0.47
N GLY A 177 -12.24 5.10 0.17
CA GLY A 177 -11.42 6.26 -0.15
C GLY A 177 -10.31 6.48 0.88
N ASP A 178 -10.55 6.09 2.13
CA ASP A 178 -9.65 6.39 3.26
C ASP A 178 -8.32 5.64 3.14
N ALA A 179 -7.28 6.21 3.75
CA ALA A 179 -5.93 5.66 3.78
C ALA A 179 -5.40 5.64 5.22
N HIS A 180 -4.99 4.46 5.69
CA HIS A 180 -4.52 4.23 7.05
C HIS A 180 -3.05 3.82 7.02
N PHE A 181 -2.29 4.33 7.98
CA PHE A 181 -0.86 4.10 8.12
C PHE A 181 -0.59 3.44 9.46
N ASP A 182 0.20 2.37 9.49
CA ASP A 182 0.56 1.71 10.74
C ASP A 182 1.50 2.61 11.56
N ASP A 183 1.04 3.08 12.71
CA ASP A 183 1.78 3.98 13.61
C ASP A 183 2.71 3.22 14.57
N ASP A 184 2.86 1.91 14.41
CA ASP A 184 3.98 1.14 14.98
C ASP A 184 5.22 1.15 14.04
N GLU A 185 5.07 1.53 12.78
CA GLU A 185 6.19 1.75 11.87
C GLU A 185 6.98 3.00 12.23
N TYR A 186 8.29 2.98 11.96
CA TYR A 186 9.13 4.16 12.10
C TYR A 186 9.09 5.02 10.83
N TRP A 187 8.26 6.07 10.83
CA TRP A 187 8.02 6.93 9.68
C TRP A 187 9.09 8.00 9.51
N THR A 188 9.64 8.10 8.30
CA THR A 188 10.73 9.05 7.98
C THR A 188 10.46 9.82 6.68
N GLU A 189 11.10 10.97 6.53
CA GLU A 189 11.08 11.75 5.28
C GLU A 189 12.02 11.15 4.22
N ASP A 190 13.08 10.48 4.67
CA ASP A 190 14.15 9.90 3.86
C ASP A 190 14.11 8.36 3.88
N ASP A 191 15.26 7.73 3.64
CA ASP A 191 15.39 6.27 3.57
C ASP A 191 16.03 5.68 4.85
N GLU A 192 16.04 6.41 5.97
CA GLU A 192 16.54 5.90 7.26
C GLU A 192 15.54 4.97 7.97
N GLY A 193 14.25 5.11 7.65
CA GLY A 193 13.16 4.22 8.09
C GLY A 193 12.17 3.96 6.96
N THR A 194 10.88 3.88 7.28
CA THR A 194 9.81 3.71 6.30
C THR A 194 9.45 5.08 5.71
N SER A 195 9.67 5.27 4.41
CA SER A 195 9.40 6.57 3.76
C SER A 195 7.90 6.85 3.67
N LEU A 196 7.42 7.80 4.48
CA LEU A 196 6.01 8.19 4.51
C LEU A 196 5.54 8.70 3.13
N PHE A 197 6.41 9.38 2.38
CA PHE A 197 6.07 9.88 1.05
C PHE A 197 5.74 8.74 0.08
N ILE A 198 6.57 7.70 0.03
CA ILE A 198 6.41 6.60 -0.92
C ILE A 198 5.17 5.79 -0.58
N VAL A 199 5.01 5.42 0.70
CA VAL A 199 3.84 4.65 1.15
C VAL A 199 2.56 5.46 0.94
N ALA A 200 2.53 6.73 1.34
CA ALA A 200 1.33 7.56 1.13
C ALA A 200 1.00 7.73 -0.35
N ALA A 201 2.01 7.92 -1.22
CA ALA A 201 1.78 8.02 -2.65
C ALA A 201 1.16 6.72 -3.20
N HIS A 202 1.61 5.56 -2.73
CA HIS A 202 1.04 4.25 -3.08
C HIS A 202 -0.41 4.14 -2.62
N GLU A 203 -0.69 4.38 -1.33
CA GLU A 203 -2.03 4.27 -0.75
C GLU A 203 -3.03 5.21 -1.42
N PHE A 204 -2.62 6.44 -1.77
CA PHE A 204 -3.48 7.33 -2.54
C PHE A 204 -3.78 6.82 -3.95
N GLY A 205 -2.94 5.95 -4.52
CA GLY A 205 -3.30 5.22 -5.74
C GLY A 205 -4.52 4.33 -5.54
N HIS A 206 -4.59 3.60 -4.42
CA HIS A 206 -5.77 2.82 -4.03
C HIS A 206 -7.00 3.70 -3.75
N SER A 207 -6.84 4.79 -2.99
CA SER A 207 -7.90 5.80 -2.77
C SER A 207 -8.45 6.39 -4.07
N LEU A 208 -7.69 6.30 -5.17
CA LEU A 208 -8.09 6.74 -6.50
C LEU A 208 -8.59 5.61 -7.41
N GLY A 209 -8.53 4.36 -6.96
CA GLY A 209 -9.08 3.20 -7.67
C GLY A 209 -8.05 2.35 -8.42
N LEU A 210 -6.76 2.56 -8.19
CA LEU A 210 -5.72 1.65 -8.70
C LEU A 210 -5.62 0.40 -7.82
N GLY A 211 -5.33 -0.74 -8.46
CA GLY A 211 -4.89 -1.94 -7.77
C GLY A 211 -3.37 -2.05 -7.85
N HIS A 212 -2.82 -3.13 -7.27
CA HIS A 212 -1.39 -3.38 -7.34
C HIS A 212 -0.89 -3.66 -8.76
N SER A 213 0.35 -3.25 -9.03
CA SER A 213 1.12 -3.60 -10.22
C SER A 213 2.03 -4.80 -9.93
N LYS A 214 2.40 -5.53 -10.98
CA LYS A 214 3.38 -6.63 -11.06
C LYS A 214 4.71 -6.11 -11.61
N SER A 215 4.72 -4.86 -12.08
CA SER A 215 5.94 -4.19 -12.50
C SER A 215 6.69 -3.78 -11.24
N HIS A 216 7.84 -4.42 -11.00
CA HIS A 216 8.75 -4.08 -9.89
C HIS A 216 9.25 -2.62 -9.92
N GLY A 217 9.02 -1.89 -11.02
CA GLY A 217 9.36 -0.48 -11.19
C GLY A 217 8.17 0.49 -11.08
N ALA A 218 6.95 -0.01 -10.78
CA ALA A 218 5.76 0.79 -10.51
C ALA A 218 5.62 1.18 -9.02
N LEU A 219 5.12 2.38 -8.75
CA LEU A 219 4.77 2.81 -7.39
C LEU A 219 3.75 1.88 -6.77
N MET A 220 2.76 1.44 -7.55
CA MET A 220 1.72 0.51 -7.10
C MET A 220 2.20 -0.95 -6.95
N TYR A 221 3.50 -1.23 -7.02
CA TYR A 221 4.01 -2.55 -6.66
C TYR A 221 3.85 -2.79 -5.14
N PRO A 222 3.34 -3.95 -4.70
CA PRO A 222 2.88 -4.14 -3.32
C PRO A 222 3.99 -4.12 -2.28
N THR A 223 5.17 -4.66 -2.59
CA THR A 223 6.29 -4.71 -1.63
C THR A 223 7.09 -3.42 -1.67
N TYR A 224 7.44 -2.94 -0.49
CA TYR A 224 8.24 -1.76 -0.30
C TYR A 224 9.70 -2.02 -0.71
N SER A 225 10.13 -1.35 -1.78
CA SER A 225 11.52 -1.40 -2.26
C SER A 225 12.03 -0.03 -2.74
N TYR A 226 11.18 1.00 -2.67
CA TYR A 226 11.46 2.30 -3.25
C TYR A 226 12.05 3.28 -2.25
N LYS A 227 13.09 3.95 -2.72
CA LYS A 227 13.72 5.09 -2.07
C LYS A 227 13.17 6.39 -2.65
N LYS A 228 12.91 7.40 -1.81
CA LYS A 228 12.43 8.71 -2.30
C LYS A 228 13.52 9.33 -3.17
N GLN A 229 13.27 9.42 -4.46
CA GLN A 229 14.17 10.13 -5.37
C GLN A 229 13.92 11.64 -5.30
N LYS A 230 14.99 12.44 -5.35
CA LYS A 230 14.87 13.88 -5.52
C LYS A 230 14.10 14.18 -6.81
N ASN A 231 13.05 15.01 -6.73
CA ASN A 231 12.11 15.28 -7.83
C ASN A 231 11.39 14.02 -8.32
N TYR A 232 10.83 13.25 -7.40
CA TYR A 232 10.08 12.03 -7.71
C TYR A 232 9.05 12.25 -8.83
N LYS A 233 8.99 11.29 -9.76
CA LYS A 233 8.01 11.23 -10.83
C LYS A 233 7.36 9.86 -10.80
N LEU A 234 6.05 9.84 -11.01
CA LEU A 234 5.32 8.59 -11.16
C LEU A 234 5.92 7.75 -12.30
N PRO A 235 6.17 6.46 -12.07
CA PRO A 235 6.55 5.54 -13.13
C PRO A 235 5.48 5.44 -14.22
N THR A 236 5.90 5.00 -15.41
CA THR A 236 5.04 5.00 -16.61
C THR A 236 3.81 4.09 -16.45
N ASP A 237 3.95 2.98 -15.72
CA ASP A 237 2.85 2.05 -15.47
C ASP A 237 1.74 2.73 -14.66
N ASP A 238 2.11 3.39 -13.56
CA ASP A 238 1.19 4.12 -12.68
C ASP A 238 0.49 5.27 -13.42
N VAL A 239 1.24 6.04 -14.23
CA VAL A 239 0.68 7.13 -15.07
C VAL A 239 -0.36 6.59 -16.05
N LYS A 240 -0.07 5.47 -16.73
CA LYS A 240 -1.02 4.87 -17.68
C LYS A 240 -2.26 4.34 -16.95
N GLY A 241 -2.07 3.69 -15.80
CA GLY A 241 -3.15 3.17 -14.96
C GLY A 241 -4.11 4.27 -14.54
N ILE A 242 -3.60 5.36 -13.95
CA ILE A 242 -4.44 6.45 -13.45
C ILE A 242 -5.09 7.25 -14.58
N GLN A 243 -4.41 7.42 -15.72
CA GLN A 243 -4.97 8.11 -16.87
C GLN A 243 -6.03 7.27 -17.60
N LYS A 244 -6.03 5.94 -17.47
CA LYS A 244 -7.14 5.10 -17.93
C LYS A 244 -8.43 5.41 -17.15
N LEU A 245 -8.31 5.75 -15.86
CA LEU A 245 -9.43 6.09 -14.99
C LEU A 245 -9.92 7.53 -15.16
N TYR A 246 -9.01 8.50 -15.16
CA TYR A 246 -9.34 9.93 -15.05
C TYR A 246 -8.98 10.76 -16.29
N GLY A 247 -8.30 10.17 -17.27
CA GLY A 247 -7.75 10.88 -18.41
C GLY A 247 -6.46 11.65 -18.07
N LYS A 248 -5.88 12.30 -19.07
CA LYS A 248 -4.69 13.14 -18.93
C LYS A 248 -5.06 14.50 -18.36
N LYS A 249 -4.17 15.08 -17.56
CA LYS A 249 -4.22 16.51 -17.22
C LYS A 249 -4.28 17.33 -18.50
N ARG A 250 -5.30 18.18 -18.62
CA ARG A 250 -5.38 19.14 -19.73
C ARG A 250 -4.47 20.33 -19.36
N SER A 251 -3.59 20.68 -20.30
CA SER A 251 -2.75 21.89 -20.25
C SER A 251 -3.58 23.15 -20.24
#